data_AF-A0A4V6D4R6-F1
#
_entry.id   AF-A0A4V6D4R6-F1
#
_cell.length_a   1.000
_cell.length_b   1.000
_cell.length_c   1.000
_cell.angle_alpha   90.00
_cell.angle_beta   90.00
_cell.angle_gamma   90.00
#
_symmetry.space_group_name_H-M   'P 1'
#
loop_
_entity.id
_entity.type
_entity.pdbx_description
1 polymer ?
#
loop_
_entity_poly.entity_id
_entity_poly.type
_entity_poly.pdbx_seq_one_letter_code
_entity_poly.pdbx_strand_id
1 'polypeptide(L)'
;MEAGGEVSKAKEHFVLVHGACHGAWCWFKLASLLQGSGHRVSCIDLAGAAGSLVNPNDVRSFDEYDAPLLQFMAALPDAHKVILVGHSAGGLSVTHAMHLFTDKIKQGIFIAADMLPFGFQTEQDTKDGVPDFSEFGDVYDLNFGLGEDHPPTSMALRKEYQRTILYHQSSREV
;
A
#
# COMPACT_ATOMS: atom_id res chain seq x y z
N MET A 1 -43.45 -5.46 -21.90
CA MET A 1 -42.78 -5.76 -20.62
C MET A 1 -41.52 -6.51 -20.95
N GLU A 2 -40.41 -5.82 -21.15
CA GLU A 2 -39.10 -6.47 -21.25
C GLU A 2 -38.47 -6.41 -19.87
N ALA A 3 -38.28 -7.59 -19.27
CA ALA A 3 -37.48 -7.74 -18.07
C ALA A 3 -36.02 -7.52 -18.48
N GLY A 4 -35.47 -6.35 -18.16
CA GLY A 4 -34.05 -6.09 -18.25
C GLY A 4 -33.33 -7.10 -17.35
N GLY A 5 -32.59 -8.02 -17.96
CA GLY A 5 -31.76 -8.96 -17.23
C GLY A 5 -30.74 -8.19 -16.39
N GLU A 6 -30.80 -8.34 -15.07
CA GLU A 6 -29.70 -7.93 -14.21
C GLU A 6 -28.45 -8.69 -14.66
N VAL A 7 -27.52 -7.98 -15.28
CA VAL A 7 -26.16 -8.48 -15.45
C VAL A 7 -25.60 -8.65 -14.05
N SER A 8 -25.57 -9.90 -13.57
CA SER A 8 -24.85 -10.26 -12.35
C SER A 8 -23.40 -9.77 -12.50
N LYS A 9 -23.06 -8.68 -11.81
CA LYS A 9 -21.66 -8.22 -11.74
C LYS A 9 -20.86 -9.34 -11.09
N ALA A 10 -19.82 -9.80 -11.78
CA ALA A 10 -18.91 -10.80 -11.24
C ALA A 10 -18.32 -10.30 -9.91
N LYS A 11 -18.39 -11.14 -8.88
CA LYS A 11 -17.84 -10.84 -7.56
C LYS A 11 -16.32 -11.01 -7.58
N GLU A 12 -15.63 -9.89 -7.73
CA GLU A 12 -14.17 -9.84 -7.63
C GLU A 12 -13.65 -9.86 -6.18
N HIS A 13 -12.37 -10.18 -6.02
CA HIS A 13 -11.62 -10.07 -4.77
C HIS A 13 -10.55 -9.00 -4.89
N PHE A 14 -10.70 -7.89 -4.15
CA PHE A 14 -9.74 -6.80 -4.09
C PHE A 14 -8.76 -6.98 -2.93
N VAL A 15 -7.48 -6.79 -3.20
CA VAL A 15 -6.42 -6.76 -2.20
C VAL A 15 -5.83 -5.36 -2.19
N LEU A 16 -5.99 -4.65 -1.08
CA LEU A 16 -5.65 -3.24 -0.95
C LEU A 16 -4.36 -3.07 -0.13
N VAL A 17 -3.36 -2.41 -0.72
CA VAL A 17 -2.01 -2.24 -0.18
C VAL A 17 -1.75 -0.75 0.04
N HIS A 18 -1.52 -0.38 1.29
CA HIS A 18 -1.32 1.02 1.70
C HIS A 18 0.05 1.58 1.25
N GLY A 19 0.18 2.90 1.31
CA GLY A 19 1.46 3.59 1.07
C GLY A 19 2.27 3.81 2.34
N ALA A 20 3.38 4.55 2.22
CA ALA A 20 4.22 4.92 3.35
C ALA A 20 3.43 5.68 4.43
N CYS A 21 3.81 5.49 5.70
CA CYS A 21 3.16 6.09 6.88
C CYS A 21 1.67 5.75 7.09
N HIS A 22 1.11 4.80 6.34
CA HIS A 22 -0.27 4.34 6.49
C HIS A 22 -0.33 2.88 6.96
N GLY A 23 -1.54 2.35 7.07
CA GLY A 23 -1.85 0.95 7.33
C GLY A 23 -3.15 0.57 6.62
N ALA A 24 -3.62 -0.66 6.79
CA ALA A 24 -4.88 -1.16 6.21
C ALA A 24 -6.08 -0.25 6.53
N TRP A 25 -6.04 0.44 7.67
CA TRP A 25 -7.07 1.38 8.11
C TRP A 25 -7.40 2.47 7.09
N CYS A 26 -6.45 2.89 6.24
CA CYS A 26 -6.69 3.99 5.29
C CYS A 26 -7.74 3.63 4.24
N TRP A 27 -7.98 2.33 4.04
CA TRP A 27 -8.91 1.81 3.05
C TRP A 27 -10.35 1.68 3.54
N PHE A 28 -10.66 2.01 4.80
CA PHE A 28 -11.95 1.66 5.42
C PHE A 28 -13.18 2.09 4.60
N LYS A 29 -13.17 3.30 4.01
CA LYS A 29 -14.28 3.79 3.16
C LYS A 29 -14.40 2.99 1.87
N LEU A 30 -13.29 2.78 1.16
CA LEU A 30 -13.29 2.04 -0.10
C LEU A 30 -13.66 0.56 0.13
N ALA A 31 -13.08 -0.06 1.16
CA ALA A 31 -13.40 -1.42 1.54
C ALA A 31 -14.91 -1.59 1.82
N SER A 32 -15.51 -0.66 2.58
CA SER A 32 -16.94 -0.68 2.88
C SER A 32 -17.80 -0.58 1.61
N LEU A 33 -17.44 0.30 0.67
CA LEU A 33 -18.18 0.47 -0.59
C LEU A 33 -18.08 -0.76 -1.49
N LEU A 34 -16.88 -1.35 -1.62
CA LEU A 34 -16.66 -2.55 -2.41
C LEU A 34 -17.37 -3.77 -1.81
N GLN A 35 -17.29 -3.95 -0.49
CA GLN A 35 -18.01 -5.00 0.23
C GLN A 35 -19.53 -4.82 0.11
N GLY A 36 -20.04 -3.59 0.26
CA GLY A 36 -21.45 -3.26 0.06
C GLY A 36 -21.95 -3.53 -1.37
N SER A 37 -21.04 -3.51 -2.35
CA SER A 37 -21.31 -3.89 -3.74
C SER A 37 -21.17 -5.39 -4.01
N GLY A 38 -20.92 -6.20 -2.98
CA GLY A 38 -20.85 -7.66 -3.05
C GLY A 38 -19.46 -8.23 -3.38
N HIS A 39 -18.41 -7.41 -3.42
CA HIS A 39 -17.03 -7.86 -3.63
C HIS A 39 -16.39 -8.35 -2.33
N ARG A 40 -15.40 -9.25 -2.46
CA ARG A 40 -14.50 -9.58 -1.34
C ARG A 40 -13.39 -8.54 -1.29
N VAL A 41 -13.01 -8.12 -0.09
CA VAL A 41 -11.92 -7.15 0.10
C VAL A 41 -11.01 -7.63 1.23
N SER A 42 -9.71 -7.60 0.98
CA SER A 42 -8.65 -7.81 1.97
C SER A 42 -7.76 -6.58 1.98
N CYS A 43 -7.64 -5.91 3.13
CA CYS A 43 -6.71 -4.81 3.32
C CYS A 43 -5.50 -5.35 4.08
N ILE A 44 -4.30 -5.14 3.56
CA ILE A 44 -3.07 -5.71 4.11
C ILE A 44 -2.31 -4.63 4.90
N ASP A 45 -1.95 -4.94 6.14
CA ASP A 45 -0.92 -4.19 6.88
C ASP A 45 0.45 -4.79 6.56
N LEU A 46 1.31 -3.99 5.93
CA LEU A 46 2.70 -4.37 5.65
C LEU A 46 3.52 -4.40 6.95
N ALA A 47 4.67 -5.09 6.96
CA ALA A 47 5.46 -5.22 8.18
C ALA A 47 6.00 -3.86 8.64
N GLY A 48 5.95 -3.57 9.94
CA GLY A 48 6.40 -2.28 10.48
C GLY A 48 5.47 -1.09 10.19
N ALA A 49 4.35 -1.30 9.48
CA ALA A 49 3.36 -0.27 9.22
C ALA A 49 2.42 -0.02 10.42
N ALA A 50 1.58 1.02 10.34
CA ALA A 50 0.78 1.50 11.47
C ALA A 50 -0.21 0.49 12.08
N GLY A 51 -0.57 -0.59 11.37
CA GLY A 51 -1.40 -1.70 11.89
C GLY A 51 -0.63 -2.99 12.16
N SER A 52 0.70 -2.99 11.97
CA SER A 52 1.55 -4.18 12.14
C SER A 52 1.94 -4.41 13.60
N LEU A 53 2.09 -5.68 13.99
CA LEU A 53 2.72 -6.07 15.26
C LEU A 53 4.25 -6.16 15.15
N VAL A 54 4.80 -6.08 13.94
CA VAL A 54 6.24 -6.08 13.71
C VAL A 54 6.77 -4.70 14.08
N ASN A 55 7.81 -4.66 14.92
CA ASN A 55 8.50 -3.42 15.21
C ASN A 55 9.14 -2.89 13.93
N PRO A 56 8.87 -1.64 13.50
CA PRO A 56 9.46 -1.10 12.29
C PRO A 56 10.98 -1.08 12.31
N ASN A 57 11.60 -1.05 13.49
CA ASN A 57 13.05 -1.10 13.61
C ASN A 57 13.64 -2.48 13.29
N ASP A 58 12.83 -3.52 13.20
CA ASP A 58 13.27 -4.88 12.91
C ASP A 58 13.09 -5.25 11.42
N VAL A 59 12.50 -4.36 10.61
CA VAL A 59 12.33 -4.55 9.17
C VAL A 59 13.56 -4.01 8.44
N ARG A 60 14.27 -4.87 7.71
CA ARG A 60 15.59 -4.60 7.10
C ARG A 60 15.60 -4.69 5.57
N SER A 61 14.53 -5.16 4.96
CA SER A 61 14.43 -5.30 3.51
C SER A 61 13.00 -5.10 3.03
N PHE A 62 12.84 -4.83 1.73
CA PHE A 62 11.53 -4.79 1.10
C PHE A 62 10.83 -6.16 1.12
N ASP A 63 11.58 -7.27 1.06
CA ASP A 63 11.00 -8.61 1.20
C ASP A 63 10.36 -8.82 2.57
N GLU A 64 11.01 -8.34 3.64
CA GLU A 64 10.46 -8.37 5.00
C GLU A 64 9.27 -7.40 5.15
N TYR A 65 9.35 -6.22 4.53
CA TYR A 65 8.25 -5.25 4.50
C TYR A 65 7.00 -5.84 3.83
N ASP A 66 7.18 -6.50 2.69
CA ASP A 66 6.12 -7.08 1.87
C ASP A 66 5.64 -8.46 2.36
N ALA A 67 6.34 -9.08 3.31
CA ALA A 67 6.06 -10.43 3.77
C ALA A 67 4.58 -10.71 4.06
N PRO A 68 3.80 -9.82 4.72
CA PRO A 68 2.36 -10.04 4.93
C PRO A 68 1.57 -10.15 3.62
N LEU A 69 1.89 -9.34 2.61
CA LEU A 69 1.26 -9.40 1.29
C LEU A 69 1.66 -10.69 0.56
N LEU A 70 2.94 -11.04 0.56
CA LEU A 70 3.42 -12.24 -0.14
C LEU A 70 2.86 -13.52 0.48
N GLN A 71 2.78 -13.58 1.81
CA GLN A 71 2.13 -14.69 2.52
C GLN A 71 0.64 -14.80 2.19
N PHE A 72 -0.07 -13.66 2.14
CA PHE A 72 -1.46 -13.63 1.72
C PHE A 72 -1.63 -14.17 0.30
N MET A 73 -0.81 -13.72 -0.65
CA MET A 73 -0.86 -14.14 -2.05
C MET A 73 -0.55 -15.63 -2.20
N ALA A 74 0.46 -16.14 -1.49
CA ALA A 74 0.83 -17.56 -1.50
C ALA A 74 -0.28 -18.46 -0.94
N ALA A 75 -1.05 -17.97 0.02
CA ALA A 75 -2.17 -18.71 0.62
C ALA A 75 -3.44 -18.75 -0.25
N LEU A 76 -3.49 -18.01 -1.36
CA LEU A 76 -4.63 -18.06 -2.28
C LEU A 76 -4.69 -19.41 -3.01
N PRO A 77 -5.88 -20.01 -3.17
CA PRO A 77 -6.07 -21.20 -3.99
C PRO A 77 -5.59 -20.99 -5.44
N ASP A 78 -5.09 -22.04 -6.11
CA ASP A 78 -4.45 -21.94 -7.44
C ASP A 78 -5.33 -21.37 -8.55
N ALA A 79 -6.66 -21.56 -8.47
CA ALA A 79 -7.60 -20.98 -9.43
C ALA A 79 -8.14 -19.59 -9.01
N HIS A 80 -7.75 -19.08 -7.83
CA HIS A 80 -8.29 -17.84 -7.29
C HIS A 80 -7.41 -16.65 -7.69
N LYS A 81 -7.93 -15.78 -8.57
CA LYS A 81 -7.26 -14.53 -8.95
C LYS A 81 -7.81 -13.33 -8.18
N VAL A 82 -6.93 -12.38 -7.88
CA VAL A 82 -7.30 -11.12 -7.19
C VAL A 82 -7.01 -9.89 -8.05
N ILE A 83 -7.69 -8.79 -7.72
CA ILE A 83 -7.34 -7.45 -8.18
C ILE A 83 -6.47 -6.81 -7.10
N LEU A 84 -5.22 -6.54 -7.44
CA LEU A 84 -4.25 -5.98 -6.52
C LEU A 84 -4.21 -4.45 -6.68
N VAL A 85 -4.36 -3.71 -5.59
CA VAL A 85 -4.47 -2.24 -5.59
C VAL A 85 -3.41 -1.65 -4.68
N GLY A 86 -2.52 -0.83 -5.22
CA GLY A 86 -1.47 -0.13 -4.48
C GLY A 86 -1.69 1.37 -4.46
N HIS A 87 -1.46 2.00 -3.32
CA HIS A 87 -1.48 3.46 -3.17
C HIS A 87 -0.08 4.01 -2.82
N SER A 88 0.35 5.09 -3.47
CA SER A 88 1.66 5.72 -3.21
C SER A 88 2.79 4.66 -3.23
N ALA A 89 3.65 4.64 -2.21
CA ALA A 89 4.74 3.66 -2.08
C ALA A 89 4.27 2.19 -2.10
N GLY A 90 2.99 1.91 -1.84
CA GLY A 90 2.42 0.56 -1.96
C GLY A 90 2.45 0.02 -3.40
N GLY A 91 2.64 0.88 -4.39
CA GLY A 91 2.89 0.47 -5.78
C GLY A 91 4.17 -0.38 -5.94
N LEU A 92 5.19 -0.17 -5.11
CA LEU A 92 6.39 -1.00 -5.07
C LEU A 92 6.05 -2.43 -4.64
N SER A 93 5.29 -2.58 -3.55
CA SER A 93 4.81 -3.88 -3.05
C SER A 93 3.90 -4.59 -4.06
N VAL A 94 3.05 -3.84 -4.78
CA VAL A 94 2.23 -4.39 -5.86
C VAL A 94 3.09 -4.90 -7.01
N THR A 95 4.09 -4.13 -7.43
CA THR A 95 5.04 -4.54 -8.47
C THR A 95 5.79 -5.81 -8.07
N HIS A 96 6.24 -5.88 -6.81
CA HIS A 96 6.92 -7.05 -6.27
C HIS A 96 6.04 -8.31 -6.29
N ALA A 97 4.80 -8.21 -5.78
CA ALA A 97 3.85 -9.33 -5.84
C ALA A 97 3.50 -9.72 -7.29
N MET A 98 3.45 -8.77 -8.22
CA MET A 98 3.21 -9.04 -9.65
C MET A 98 4.32 -9.89 -10.27
N HIS A 99 5.58 -9.70 -9.91
CA HIS A 99 6.68 -10.54 -10.38
C HIS A 99 6.62 -11.97 -9.85
N LEU A 100 6.11 -12.16 -8.64
CA LEU A 100 6.09 -13.47 -7.97
C LEU A 100 4.81 -14.29 -8.22
N PHE A 101 3.66 -13.62 -8.41
CA PHE A 101 2.33 -14.26 -8.42
C PHE A 101 1.51 -13.93 -9.67
N THR A 102 2.15 -13.91 -10.83
CA THR A 102 1.53 -13.62 -12.14
C THR A 102 0.27 -14.44 -12.44
N ASP A 103 0.19 -15.68 -11.95
CA ASP A 103 -0.93 -16.60 -12.11
C ASP A 103 -2.12 -16.27 -11.19
N LYS A 104 -1.87 -15.63 -10.04
CA LYS A 104 -2.87 -15.28 -9.02
C LYS A 104 -3.38 -13.84 -9.13
N ILE A 105 -2.86 -13.04 -10.06
CA ILE A 105 -3.27 -11.64 -10.26
C ILE A 105 -4.09 -11.51 -11.54
N LYS A 106 -5.31 -10.99 -11.42
CA LYS A 106 -6.20 -10.67 -12.55
C LYS A 106 -5.88 -9.30 -13.12
N GLN A 107 -5.63 -8.33 -12.25
CA GLN A 107 -5.36 -6.93 -12.61
C GLN A 107 -4.60 -6.24 -11.47
N GLY A 108 -3.63 -5.38 -11.83
CA GLY A 108 -3.00 -4.42 -10.93
C GLY A 108 -3.59 -3.02 -11.13
N ILE A 109 -3.84 -2.29 -10.03
CA ILE A 109 -4.34 -0.91 -10.03
C ILE A 109 -3.39 -0.06 -9.17
N PHE A 110 -2.87 1.02 -9.76
CA PHE A 110 -1.95 1.95 -9.12
C PHE A 110 -2.68 3.28 -8.88
N ILE A 111 -2.92 3.63 -7.61
CA ILE A 111 -3.64 4.85 -7.22
C ILE A 111 -2.62 5.86 -6.69
N ALA A 112 -2.26 6.84 -7.53
CA ALA A 112 -1.21 7.81 -7.20
C ALA A 112 0.03 7.12 -6.61
N ALA A 113 0.46 6.04 -7.27
CA ALA A 113 1.40 5.06 -6.74
C ALA A 113 2.61 4.89 -7.66
N ASP A 114 3.71 4.44 -7.07
CA ASP A 114 4.92 4.09 -7.80
C ASP A 114 4.63 2.95 -8.77
N MET A 115 4.78 3.21 -10.07
CA MET A 115 4.53 2.24 -11.14
C MET A 115 5.82 2.00 -11.94
N LEU A 116 6.87 1.62 -11.22
CA LEU A 116 8.18 1.33 -11.79
C LEU A 116 8.27 -0.16 -12.14
N PRO A 117 8.83 -0.55 -13.31
CA PRO A 117 8.84 -1.95 -13.75
C PRO A 117 9.50 -2.94 -12.77
N PHE A 118 10.49 -2.48 -12.01
CA PHE A 118 11.28 -3.31 -11.08
C PHE A 118 11.43 -2.66 -9.70
N GLY A 119 10.56 -1.71 -9.35
CA GLY A 119 10.73 -0.90 -8.14
C GLY A 119 11.99 -0.02 -8.19
N PHE A 120 12.53 0.35 -7.02
CA PHE A 120 13.73 1.18 -6.92
C PHE A 120 15.01 0.37 -7.15
N GLN A 121 15.57 0.46 -8.35
CA GLN A 121 16.82 -0.22 -8.74
C GLN A 121 17.99 0.76 -8.95
N THR A 122 17.69 2.02 -9.23
CA THR A 122 18.63 3.07 -9.59
C THR A 122 18.33 4.36 -8.83
N GLU A 123 19.29 5.28 -8.78
CA GLU A 123 19.05 6.63 -8.25
C GLU A 123 17.95 7.37 -9.01
N GLN A 124 17.78 7.09 -10.30
CA GLN A 124 16.73 7.70 -11.11
C GLN A 124 15.34 7.23 -10.63
N ASP A 125 15.20 5.95 -10.30
CA ASP A 125 13.95 5.43 -9.77
C ASP A 125 13.55 6.11 -8.45
N THR A 126 14.53 6.41 -7.59
CA THR A 126 14.29 7.17 -6.36
C THR A 126 13.83 8.60 -6.66
N LYS A 127 14.46 9.27 -7.64
CA LYS A 127 14.06 10.63 -8.05
C LYS A 127 12.65 10.65 -8.65
N ASP A 128 12.26 9.59 -9.35
CA ASP A 128 10.98 9.51 -10.03
C ASP A 128 9.83 9.09 -9.09
N GLY A 129 10.10 8.25 -8.08
CA GLY A 129 9.07 7.70 -7.20
C GLY A 129 8.96 8.34 -5.81
N VAL A 130 10.05 8.90 -5.26
CA VAL A 130 9.98 9.55 -3.95
C VAL A 130 9.30 10.92 -4.07
N PRO A 131 8.23 11.20 -3.29
CA PRO A 131 7.59 12.51 -3.31
C PRO A 131 8.56 13.63 -2.92
N ASP A 132 8.54 14.74 -3.67
CA ASP A 132 9.28 15.95 -3.33
C ASP A 132 8.53 16.77 -2.28
N PHE A 133 9.04 16.78 -1.05
CA PHE A 133 8.53 17.60 0.06
C PHE A 133 9.48 18.74 0.45
N SER A 134 10.42 19.11 -0.42
CA SER A 134 11.45 20.12 -0.12
C SER A 134 10.86 21.48 0.27
N GLU A 135 9.68 21.85 -0.24
CA GLU A 135 8.99 23.09 0.12
C GLU A 135 8.56 23.16 1.60
N PHE A 136 8.39 22.02 2.26
CA PHE A 136 7.96 21.93 3.65
C PHE A 136 9.13 21.85 4.64
N GLY A 137 10.35 21.71 4.14
CA GLY A 137 11.56 21.52 4.93
C GLY A 137 11.68 20.09 5.47
N ASP A 138 12.09 19.97 6.73
CA ASP A 138 12.26 18.67 7.38
C ASP A 138 10.91 18.15 7.93
N VAL A 139 10.30 17.25 7.16
CA VAL A 139 8.95 16.72 7.42
C VAL A 139 8.94 15.36 8.11
N TYR A 140 10.10 14.73 8.30
CA TYR A 140 10.18 13.36 8.81
C TYR A 140 10.84 13.29 10.17
N ASP A 141 10.26 12.46 11.04
CA ASP A 141 10.94 11.95 12.22
C ASP A 141 11.60 10.63 11.82
N LEU A 142 12.93 10.67 11.71
CA LEU A 142 13.75 9.51 11.43
C LEU A 142 14.10 8.81 12.74
N ASN A 143 13.98 7.49 12.75
CA ASN A 143 14.40 6.68 13.87
C ASN A 143 15.62 5.82 13.50
N PHE A 144 16.59 5.76 14.39
CA PHE A 144 17.87 5.08 14.20
C PHE A 144 17.97 3.88 15.14
N GLY A 145 17.14 2.86 14.93
CA GLY A 145 17.06 1.68 15.79
C GLY A 145 18.33 0.84 15.86
N LEU A 146 19.29 1.08 14.96
CA LEU A 146 20.63 0.45 14.95
C LEU A 146 21.74 1.37 15.50
N GLY A 147 21.41 2.60 15.94
CA GLY A 147 22.37 3.64 16.30
C GLY A 147 22.52 4.70 15.22
N GLU A 148 23.00 5.88 15.61
CA GLU A 148 23.07 7.09 14.75
C GLU A 148 24.07 6.98 13.60
N ASP A 149 25.05 6.06 13.70
CA ASP A 149 26.05 5.81 12.65
C ASP A 149 25.51 4.93 11.50
N HIS A 150 24.25 4.47 11.59
CA HIS A 150 23.59 3.65 10.59
C HIS A 150 22.49 4.43 9.86
N PRO A 151 22.06 3.99 8.65
CA PRO A 151 20.87 4.54 8.01
C PRO A 151 19.63 4.43 8.90
N PRO A 152 18.63 5.33 8.74
CA PRO A 152 17.40 5.28 9.53
C PRO A 152 16.69 3.95 9.30
N THR A 153 16.21 3.35 10.39
CA THR A 153 15.50 2.08 10.38
C THR A 153 14.01 2.26 10.15
N SER A 154 13.48 3.44 10.51
CA SER A 154 12.10 3.80 10.22
C SER A 154 11.94 5.32 10.12
N MET A 155 10.83 5.74 9.55
CA MET A 155 10.48 7.14 9.39
C MET A 155 8.98 7.33 9.65
N ALA A 156 8.63 8.47 10.23
CA ALA A 156 7.24 8.90 10.35
C ALA A 156 7.10 10.33 9.84
N LEU A 157 5.99 10.63 9.16
CA LEU A 157 5.67 12.01 8.83
C LEU A 157 5.29 12.77 10.10
N ARG A 158 5.98 13.88 10.36
CA ARG A 158 5.75 14.78 11.50
C ARG A 158 4.29 15.24 11.56
N LYS A 159 3.71 15.24 12.77
CA LYS A 159 2.26 15.44 13.00
C LYS A 159 1.75 16.77 12.46
N GLU A 160 2.53 17.83 12.60
CA GLU A 160 2.23 19.18 12.10
C GLU A 160 2.09 19.25 10.57
N TYR A 161 2.74 18.35 9.83
CA TYR A 161 2.70 18.31 8.37
C TYR A 161 1.66 17.32 7.81
N GLN A 162 1.24 16.32 8.59
CA GLN A 162 0.30 15.29 8.14
C GLN A 162 -0.96 15.87 7.51
N ARG A 163 -1.55 16.90 8.13
CA ARG A 163 -2.75 17.54 7.57
C ARG A 163 -2.45 18.27 6.27
N THR A 164 -1.36 19.04 6.21
CA THR A 164 -1.05 19.89 5.05
C THR A 164 -0.61 19.06 3.85
N ILE A 165 0.09 17.95 4.07
CA ILE A 165 0.63 17.10 3.00
C ILE A 165 -0.38 16.02 2.60
N LEU A 166 -0.82 15.19 3.56
CA LEU A 166 -1.60 13.98 3.25
C LEU A 166 -3.11 14.20 3.31
N TYR A 167 -3.59 15.08 4.19
CA TYR A 167 -5.03 15.20 4.50
C TYR A 167 -5.60 16.60 4.27
N HIS A 168 -5.03 17.36 3.32
CA HIS A 168 -5.37 18.77 3.13
C HIS A 168 -6.82 18.98 2.69
N GLN A 169 -7.40 17.97 2.03
CA GLN A 169 -8.82 17.95 1.62
C GLN A 169 -9.74 17.23 2.60
N SER A 170 -9.20 16.61 3.65
CA SER A 170 -10.01 15.95 4.66
C SER A 170 -10.76 16.99 5.49
N SER A 171 -12.04 16.73 5.76
CA SER A 171 -12.84 17.52 6.70
C SER A 171 -12.11 17.64 8.03
N ARG A 172 -12.24 18.79 8.71
CA ARG A 172 -11.86 18.84 10.12
C ARG A 172 -12.83 17.95 10.88
N GLU A 173 -12.31 17.10 11.77
CA GLU A 173 -13.16 16.45 12.75
C GLU A 173 -13.83 17.55 13.59
N VAL A 174 -15.16 17.47 13.70
CA VAL A 174 -16.00 18.41 14.48
C VAL A 174 -16.12 17.85 15.88
#